data_AF-A0A6V8EWC0-F1
#
_entry.id   AF-A0A6V8EWC0-F1
#
_cell.length_a   1.000
_cell.length_b   1.000
_cell.length_c   1.000
_cell.angle_alpha   90.00
_cell.angle_beta   90.00
_cell.angle_gamma   90.00
#
_symmetry.space_group_name_H-M   'P 1'
#
loop_
_entity.id
_entity.type
_entity.pdbx_description
1 polymer ?
#
loop_
_entity_poly.entity_id
_entity_poly.type
_entity_poly.pdbx_seq_one_letter_code
_entity_poly.pdbx_strand_id
1 'polypeptide(L)'
;KRFRELHGPGNLKTDGMFSITRHPNHLGEAILWWSIGGFAVVVGGSNALLALIGPAILTLLLRYVSGVKMSEVDLQERDGYQEWVTTTPAMFANPIRALLKKNAD
;
A
#
# COMPACT_ATOMS: atom_id res chain seq x y z
N LYS A 1 -20.00 -2.29 8.99
CA LYS A 1 -21.16 -1.46 9.43
C LYS A 1 -20.69 -0.35 10.37
N ARG A 2 -20.02 -0.67 11.48
CA ARG A 2 -19.45 0.28 12.47
C ARG A 2 -18.68 1.51 11.93
N PHE A 3 -17.77 1.35 10.95
CA PHE A 3 -17.02 2.48 10.38
C PHE A 3 -17.93 3.48 9.62
N ARG A 4 -18.88 2.97 8.83
CA ARG A 4 -19.81 3.81 8.05
C ARG A 4 -20.85 4.50 8.95
N GLU A 5 -21.10 3.93 10.12
CA GLU A 5 -21.95 4.51 11.17
C GLU A 5 -21.24 5.62 11.97
N LEU A 6 -19.92 5.50 12.19
CA LEU A 6 -19.13 6.48 12.96
C LEU A 6 -18.56 7.62 12.09
N HIS A 7 -18.28 7.34 10.82
CA HIS A 7 -17.59 8.24 9.91
C HIS A 7 -18.31 8.23 8.57
N GLY A 8 -19.49 8.86 8.47
CA GLY A 8 -20.36 8.86 7.28
C GLY A 8 -19.67 9.01 5.90
N PRO A 9 -20.39 8.83 4.78
CA PRO A 9 -19.80 8.87 3.44
C PRO A 9 -18.94 10.13 3.25
N GLY A 10 -17.72 9.95 2.73
CA GLY A 10 -16.74 11.04 2.53
C GLY A 10 -15.57 11.06 3.51
N ASN A 11 -15.65 10.38 4.66
CA ASN A 11 -14.52 10.36 5.61
C ASN A 11 -13.35 9.50 5.13
N LEU A 12 -12.13 9.90 5.51
CA LEU A 12 -10.91 9.12 5.26
C LEU A 12 -10.80 7.97 6.25
N LYS A 13 -10.32 6.83 5.76
CA LYS A 13 -9.97 5.69 6.59
C LYS A 13 -8.47 5.71 6.85
N THR A 14 -8.08 6.02 8.08
CA THR A 14 -6.68 6.19 8.48
C THR A 14 -6.23 5.20 9.56
N ASP A 15 -7.12 4.30 9.98
CA ASP A 15 -6.93 3.34 11.07
C ASP A 15 -6.55 1.92 10.57
N GLY A 16 -6.08 1.08 11.49
CA GLY A 16 -5.68 -0.30 11.19
C GLY A 16 -4.58 -0.35 10.13
N MET A 17 -4.76 -1.13 9.06
CA MET A 17 -3.77 -1.23 7.98
C MET A 17 -3.53 0.11 7.25
N PHE A 18 -4.53 1.00 7.22
CA PHE A 18 -4.42 2.32 6.59
C PHE A 18 -3.59 3.33 7.39
N SER A 19 -3.20 2.96 8.62
CA SER A 19 -2.22 3.71 9.42
C SER A 19 -0.77 3.33 9.09
N ILE A 20 -0.56 2.16 8.47
CA ILE A 20 0.76 1.62 8.13
C ILE A 20 1.13 1.97 6.69
N THR A 21 0.17 1.85 5.77
CA THR A 21 0.28 2.19 4.36
C THR A 21 -1.04 2.74 3.85
N ARG A 22 -1.01 3.73 2.96
CA ARG A 22 -2.24 4.33 2.41
C ARG A 22 -3.03 3.37 1.52
N HIS A 23 -2.33 2.44 0.87
CA HIS A 23 -2.91 1.46 -0.04
C HIS A 23 -2.51 0.03 0.34
N PRO A 24 -3.11 -0.54 1.41
CA PRO A 24 -2.78 -1.88 1.87
C PRO A 24 -3.12 -2.96 0.84
N ASN A 25 -4.10 -2.72 -0.02
CA ASN A 25 -4.43 -3.56 -1.17
C ASN A 25 -3.26 -3.65 -2.17
N HIS A 26 -2.69 -2.51 -2.58
CA HIS A 26 -1.59 -2.47 -3.54
C HIS A 26 -0.32 -3.11 -2.95
N LEU A 27 -0.09 -2.94 -1.65
CA LEU A 27 0.98 -3.63 -0.94
C LEU A 27 0.77 -5.15 -0.95
N GLY A 28 -0.45 -5.61 -0.66
CA GLY A 28 -0.80 -7.04 -0.69
C GLY A 28 -0.61 -7.66 -2.08
N GLU A 29 -1.01 -6.94 -3.13
CA GLU A 29 -0.84 -7.39 -4.52
C GLU A 29 0.64 -7.49 -4.90
N ALA A 30 1.46 -6.49 -4.53
CA ALA A 30 2.90 -6.58 -4.70
C ALA A 30 3.51 -7.78 -3.96
N ILE A 31 3.18 -7.98 -2.68
CA ILE A 31 3.68 -9.12 -1.88
C ILE A 31 3.32 -10.45 -2.54
N LEU A 32 2.09 -10.61 -3.01
CA LEU A 32 1.63 -11.83 -3.65
C LEU A 32 2.45 -12.14 -4.91
N TRP A 33 2.59 -11.17 -5.81
CA TRP A 33 3.30 -11.36 -7.07
C TRP A 33 4.80 -11.57 -6.86
N TRP A 34 5.41 -10.83 -5.94
CA TRP A 34 6.81 -11.05 -5.56
C TRP A 34 7.03 -12.43 -4.92
N SER A 35 6.06 -12.94 -4.16
CA SER A 35 6.12 -14.30 -3.59
C SER A 35 6.04 -15.37 -4.67
N ILE A 36 5.14 -15.21 -5.66
CA ILE A 36 5.03 -16.13 -6.81
C ILE A 36 6.32 -16.11 -7.65
N GLY A 37 6.82 -14.92 -7.99
CA GLY A 37 8.07 -14.77 -8.74
C GLY A 37 9.27 -15.31 -7.95
N GLY A 38 9.34 -15.05 -6.65
CA GLY A 38 10.36 -15.58 -5.77
C GLY A 38 10.33 -17.11 -5.68
N PHE A 39 9.14 -17.71 -5.58
CA PHE A 39 8.98 -19.16 -5.61
C PHE A 39 9.47 -19.76 -6.94
N ALA A 40 9.17 -19.12 -8.07
CA ALA A 40 9.66 -19.54 -9.37
C ALA A 40 11.21 -19.51 -9.43
N VAL A 41 11.84 -18.49 -8.86
CA VAL A 41 13.31 -18.38 -8.78
C VAL A 41 13.91 -19.45 -7.85
N VAL A 42 13.29 -19.71 -6.70
CA VAL A 42 13.76 -20.75 -5.75
C VAL A 42 13.75 -22.13 -6.40
N VAL A 43 12.71 -22.47 -7.16
CA VAL A 43 12.56 -23.79 -7.80
C VAL A 43 13.34 -23.88 -9.12
N GLY A 44 13.32 -22.82 -9.94
CA GLY A 44 13.90 -22.80 -11.28
C GLY A 44 15.33 -22.28 -11.39
N GLY A 45 15.91 -21.79 -10.29
CA GLY A 45 17.26 -21.22 -10.25
C GLY A 45 17.41 -19.97 -11.11
N SER A 46 18.63 -19.72 -11.59
CA SER A 46 18.98 -18.51 -12.37
C SER A 46 18.16 -18.34 -13.66
N ASN A 47 17.68 -19.44 -14.25
CA ASN A 47 16.87 -19.40 -15.47
C ASN A 47 15.48 -18.78 -15.24
N ALA A 48 14.99 -18.79 -14.01
CA ALA A 48 13.69 -18.23 -13.65
C ALA A 48 13.74 -16.76 -13.22
N LEU A 49 14.90 -16.08 -13.27
CA LEU A 49 15.02 -14.66 -12.91
C LEU A 49 14.11 -13.75 -13.75
N LEU A 50 13.82 -14.13 -14.99
CA LEU A 50 12.87 -13.40 -15.85
C LEU A 50 11.45 -13.37 -15.27
N ALA A 51 11.07 -14.32 -14.40
CA ALA A 51 9.78 -14.32 -13.72
C ALA A 51 9.60 -13.14 -12.76
N LEU A 52 10.69 -12.46 -12.36
CA LEU A 52 10.63 -11.25 -11.52
C LEU A 52 10.26 -9.98 -12.29
N ILE A 53 10.31 -10.00 -13.62
CA ILE A 53 9.94 -8.86 -14.47
C ILE A 53 8.45 -8.51 -14.29
N GLY A 54 7.58 -9.52 -14.22
CA GLY A 54 6.14 -9.33 -14.00
C GLY A 54 5.84 -8.57 -12.69
N PRO A 55 6.27 -9.09 -11.52
CA PRO A 55 6.15 -8.41 -10.23
C PRO A 55 6.75 -7.01 -10.22
N ALA A 56 7.90 -6.80 -10.88
CA ALA A 56 8.53 -5.49 -10.99
C ALA A 56 7.67 -4.49 -11.77
N ILE A 57 7.20 -4.86 -12.97
CA ILE A 57 6.33 -4.01 -13.80
C ILE A 57 5.02 -3.72 -13.05
N LEU A 58 4.40 -4.74 -12.47
CA LEU A 58 3.16 -4.58 -11.71
C LEU A 58 3.34 -3.62 -10.53
N THR A 59 4.45 -3.73 -9.80
CA THR A 59 4.78 -2.81 -8.70
C THR A 59 4.93 -1.37 -9.20
N LEU A 60 5.59 -1.15 -10.35
CA LEU A 60 5.73 0.17 -10.96
C LEU A 60 4.38 0.76 -11.38
N LEU A 61 3.52 -0.04 -12.03
CA LEU A 61 2.20 0.39 -12.46
C LEU A 61 1.32 0.76 -11.27
N LEU A 62 1.30 -0.06 -10.23
CA LEU A 62 0.55 0.22 -9.00
C LEU A 62 1.08 1.47 -8.28
N ARG A 63 2.40 1.68 -8.25
CA ARG A 63 2.99 2.82 -7.54
C ARG A 63 2.81 4.14 -8.29
N TYR A 64 3.02 4.15 -9.61
CA TYR A 64 3.23 5.39 -10.38
C TYR A 64 2.14 5.71 -11.40
N VAL A 65 1.40 4.71 -11.89
CA VAL A 65 0.44 4.90 -12.99
C VAL A 65 -0.99 4.79 -12.48
N SER A 66 -1.42 3.57 -12.13
CA SER A 66 -2.84 3.27 -11.92
C SER A 66 -3.25 3.12 -10.47
N GLY A 67 -2.39 2.57 -9.62
CA GLY A 67 -2.78 2.23 -8.26
C GLY A 67 -2.97 3.47 -7.40
N VAL A 68 -1.86 4.06 -6.94
CA VAL A 68 -1.91 5.14 -5.93
C VAL A 68 -2.40 6.46 -6.52
N LYS A 69 -1.89 6.87 -7.69
CA LYS A 69 -2.15 8.20 -8.23
C LYS A 69 -3.62 8.41 -8.56
N MET A 70 -4.27 7.44 -9.21
CA MET A 70 -5.69 7.56 -9.58
C MET A 70 -6.62 7.41 -8.38
N SER A 71 -6.31 6.51 -7.45
CA SER A 71 -7.16 6.27 -6.27
C SER A 71 -7.15 7.41 -5.25
N GLU A 72 -6.18 8.32 -5.33
CA GLU A 72 -6.09 9.47 -4.43
C GLU A 72 -6.69 10.76 -4.99
N VAL A 73 -7.04 10.82 -6.28
CA VAL A 73 -7.61 12.04 -6.89
C VAL A 73 -8.85 12.48 -6.11
N ASP A 74 -9.78 11.56 -5.86
CA ASP A 74 -11.03 11.84 -5.14
C ASP A 74 -10.85 11.95 -3.61
N LEU A 75 -9.65 11.65 -3.10
CA LEU A 75 -9.34 11.72 -1.67
C LEU A 75 -8.69 13.06 -1.30
N GLN A 76 -8.09 13.77 -2.27
CA GLN A 76 -7.38 15.03 -2.06
C GLN A 76 -8.27 16.14 -1.49
N GLU A 77 -9.55 16.12 -1.84
CA GLU A 77 -10.54 17.12 -1.39
C GLU A 77 -11.11 16.81 0.01
N ARG A 78 -10.74 15.69 0.62
CA ARG A 78 -11.27 15.28 1.93
C ARG A 78 -10.47 15.89 3.07
N ASP A 79 -11.19 16.32 4.10
CA ASP A 79 -10.59 16.83 5.33
C ASP A 79 -9.65 15.78 5.96
N GLY A 80 -8.44 16.22 6.34
CA GLY A 80 -7.40 15.38 6.92
C GLY A 80 -6.51 14.63 5.91
N TYR A 81 -6.75 14.75 4.60
CA TYR A 81 -5.93 14.06 3.59
C TYR A 81 -4.47 14.49 3.63
N GLN A 82 -4.21 15.80 3.72
CA GLN A 82 -2.84 16.33 3.73
C GLN A 82 -2.05 15.80 4.93
N GLU A 83 -2.66 15.80 6.11
CA GLU A 83 -2.06 15.24 7.31
C GLU A 83 -1.76 13.74 7.12
N TRP A 84 -2.73 12.97 6.66
CA TRP A 84 -2.58 11.53 6.42
C TRP A 84 -1.47 11.20 5.41
N VAL A 85 -1.32 11.97 4.32
CA VAL A 85 -0.27 11.80 3.32
C VAL A 85 1.12 12.06 3.90
N THR A 86 1.26 13.06 4.76
CA THR A 86 2.55 13.35 5.42
C THR A 86 2.93 12.32 6.46
N THR A 87 1.95 11.68 7.11
CA THR A 87 2.20 10.68 8.16
C THR A 87 2.37 9.27 7.60
N THR A 88 1.65 8.92 6.53
CA THR A 88 1.50 7.54 6.05
C THR A 88 2.08 7.37 4.65
N PRO A 89 3.01 6.42 4.43
CA PRO A 89 3.56 6.16 3.12
C PRO A 89 2.52 5.56 2.17
N ALA A 90 2.69 5.79 0.87
CA ALA A 90 1.70 5.38 -0.13
C ALA A 90 1.54 3.87 -0.30
N MET A 91 2.64 3.10 -0.26
CA MET A 91 2.62 1.67 -0.60
C MET A 91 3.53 0.87 0.32
N PHE A 92 4.82 1.17 0.32
CA PHE A 92 5.79 0.51 1.19
C PHE A 92 5.64 1.04 2.62
N ALA A 93 5.29 0.13 3.54
CA ALA A 93 5.19 0.45 4.95
C ALA A 93 6.48 1.08 5.46
N ASN A 94 6.37 2.06 6.35
CA ASN A 94 7.50 2.54 7.14
C ASN A 94 7.39 1.90 8.53
N PRO A 95 7.96 0.70 8.73
CA PRO A 95 7.80 -0.05 9.98
C PRO A 95 8.37 0.72 11.17
N ILE A 96 9.45 1.49 10.97
CA ILE A 96 10.09 2.31 12.02
C ILE A 96 9.11 3.37 12.51
N ARG A 97 8.44 4.08 11.61
CA ARG A 97 7.50 5.14 11.99
C ARG A 97 6.23 4.61 12.65
N ALA A 98 5.72 3.47 12.18
CA ALA A 98 4.58 2.79 12.81
C ALA A 98 4.90 2.35 14.25
N LEU A 99 6.12 1.84 14.48
CA LEU A 99 6.61 1.50 15.82
C LEU A 99 6.78 2.72 16.71
N LEU A 100 7.35 3.81 16.19
CA LEU A 100 7.53 5.05 16.95
C LEU A 100 6.21 5.69 17.39
N LYS A 101 5.18 5.65 16.53
CA LYS A 101 3.85 6.17 16.88
C LYS A 101 3.19 5.36 17.99
N LYS A 102 3.29 4.03 17.94
CA LYS A 102 2.76 3.14 18.99
C LYS A 102 3.39 3.35 20.37
N ASN A 103 4.63 3.85 20.42
CA ASN A 103 5.35 4.12 21.67
C ASN A 103 5.23 5.59 22.13
N ALA A 104 4.59 6.46 21.34
CA ALA A 104 4.39 7.87 21.65
C ALA A 104 2.99 8.16 22.26
N ASP A 105 2.09 7.17 22.18
CA ASP A 105 0.76 7.14 22.80
C ASP A 105 0.80 6.34 24.11
#